data_AF-A0A1C0A7T8-F1
#
_entry.id   AF-A0A1C0A7T8-F1
#
_cell.length_a   1.000
_cell.length_b   1.000
_cell.length_c   1.000
_cell.angle_alpha   90.00
_cell.angle_beta   90.00
_cell.angle_gamma   90.00
#
_symmetry.space_group_name_H-M   'P 1'
#
loop_
_entity.id
_entity.type
_entity.pdbx_description
1 polymer ?
#
loop_
_entity_poly.entity_id
_entity_poly.type
_entity_poly.pdbx_seq_one_letter_code
_entity_poly.pdbx_strand_id
1 'polypeptide(L)'
;MKKIMFCFIIASLIISGCSQNVVKRENQPDIYLVENENKEMNQAIQKTKENLSIFIKELSKNNNEYTNLLLKARFEEGEKIEHMWVSDITYSSSTFMGILSNEPMYVKNLSYGDIVFVNKNQVSDWMIVKEDGTVIGGYTLRVLRNRMTQKEREEFDKSTGYKFE
;
A
#
# COMPACT_ATOMS: atom_id res chain seq x y z
N MET A 1 -2.98 4.89 -26.33
CA MET A 1 -2.72 4.56 -24.91
C MET A 1 -1.77 5.61 -24.35
N LYS A 2 -2.29 6.55 -23.55
CA LYS A 2 -1.48 7.66 -23.01
C LYS A 2 -0.64 7.13 -21.84
N LYS A 3 0.67 7.01 -22.05
CA LYS A 3 1.64 6.76 -20.98
C LYS A 3 1.66 8.01 -20.10
N ILE A 4 1.18 7.90 -18.87
CA ILE A 4 1.25 8.99 -17.88
C ILE A 4 2.68 9.03 -17.35
N MET A 5 3.36 10.14 -17.62
CA MET A 5 4.73 10.42 -17.23
C MET A 5 4.70 11.27 -15.96
N PHE A 6 5.22 10.76 -14.85
CA PHE A 6 5.38 11.51 -13.60
C PHE A 6 6.65 12.37 -13.68
N CYS A 7 6.50 13.69 -13.53
CA CYS A 7 7.62 14.64 -13.47
C CYS A 7 8.16 14.78 -12.04
N PHE A 8 9.48 14.72 -11.93
CA PHE A 8 10.25 14.71 -10.69
C PHE A 8 10.72 16.12 -10.31
N ILE A 9 10.55 16.49 -9.04
CA ILE A 9 11.26 17.62 -8.43
C ILE A 9 11.84 17.14 -7.10
N ILE A 10 13.17 17.13 -7.02
CA ILE A 10 13.96 16.86 -5.82
C ILE A 10 14.16 18.18 -5.08
N ALA A 11 13.87 18.19 -3.78
CA ALA A 11 14.37 19.19 -2.85
C ALA A 11 14.76 18.52 -1.53
N SER A 12 16.06 18.36 -1.28
CA SER A 12 16.57 17.88 0.00
C SER A 12 16.64 19.04 0.99
N LEU A 13 15.96 18.91 2.13
CA LEU A 13 16.21 19.70 3.33
C LEU A 13 16.05 18.76 4.53
N ILE A 14 17.16 18.51 5.22
CA ILE A 14 17.23 17.69 6.43
C ILE A 14 16.64 18.53 7.57
N ILE A 15 15.49 18.12 8.09
CA ILE A 15 14.93 18.65 9.35
C ILE A 15 14.69 17.46 10.26
N SER A 16 15.46 17.38 11.35
CA SER A 16 15.32 16.39 12.41
C SER A 16 14.02 16.61 13.19
N GLY A 17 12.95 15.93 12.78
CA GLY A 17 11.78 15.62 13.59
C GLY A 17 11.49 14.14 13.40
N CYS A 18 11.35 13.36 14.49
CA CYS A 18 11.16 11.88 14.52
C CYS A 18 11.16 11.25 13.12
N SER A 19 12.36 11.06 12.54
CA SER A 19 12.43 10.65 11.14
C SER A 19 11.88 9.23 11.07
N GLN A 20 10.76 9.06 10.37
CA GLN A 20 10.44 7.74 9.88
C GLN A 20 11.67 7.22 9.13
N ASN A 21 12.09 5.99 9.42
CA ASN A 21 13.17 5.37 8.68
C ASN A 21 12.63 5.04 7.29
N VAL A 22 12.85 5.96 6.36
CA VAL A 22 12.39 5.85 4.97
C VAL A 22 13.58 5.56 4.07
N VAL A 23 13.48 4.48 3.29
CA VAL A 23 14.42 4.20 2.22
C VAL A 23 13.86 4.76 0.93
N LYS A 24 14.54 5.78 0.38
CA LYS A 24 14.21 6.39 -0.91
C LYS A 24 15.00 5.71 -2.01
N ARG A 25 14.35 5.48 -3.14
CA ARG A 25 14.93 4.87 -4.34
C ARG A 25 14.56 5.70 -5.55
N GLU A 26 15.48 5.81 -6.50
CA GLU A 26 15.22 6.57 -7.73
C GLU A 26 14.03 5.98 -8.48
N ASN A 27 13.07 6.83 -8.88
CA ASN A 27 11.88 6.46 -9.64
C ASN A 27 10.99 5.36 -9.00
N GLN A 28 11.06 5.19 -7.68
CA GLN A 28 10.34 4.16 -6.94
C GLN A 28 9.64 4.78 -5.73
N PRO A 29 8.51 4.20 -5.26
CA PRO A 29 7.87 4.64 -4.03
C PRO A 29 8.78 4.48 -2.80
N ASP A 30 8.58 5.36 -1.83
CA ASP A 30 9.25 5.33 -0.53
C ASP A 30 8.94 4.02 0.23
N ILE A 31 9.96 3.40 0.82
CA ILE A 31 9.82 2.25 1.70
C ILE A 31 9.92 2.72 3.15
N TYR A 32 8.87 2.45 3.93
CA TYR A 32 8.83 2.76 5.35
C TYR A 32 9.27 1.53 6.15
N LEU A 33 10.37 1.66 6.88
CA LEU A 33 10.84 0.62 7.81
C LEU A 33 10.05 0.75 9.11
N VAL A 34 9.38 -0.33 9.49
CA VAL A 34 8.54 -0.41 10.69
C VAL A 34 8.92 -1.66 11.47
N GLU A 35 9.18 -1.51 12.77
CA GLU A 35 9.45 -2.63 13.66
C GLU A 35 8.25 -3.58 13.75
N ASN A 36 8.52 -4.89 13.85
CA ASN A 36 7.46 -5.91 13.92
C ASN A 36 6.53 -5.71 15.12
N GLU A 37 7.03 -5.18 16.23
CA GLU A 37 6.31 -4.96 17.48
C GLU A 37 5.58 -3.61 17.51
N ASN A 38 5.61 -2.83 16.42
CA ASN A 38 4.99 -1.50 16.40
C ASN A 38 3.48 -1.59 16.62
N LYS A 39 3.04 -1.17 17.82
CA LYS A 39 1.65 -1.32 18.28
C LYS A 39 0.62 -0.68 17.34
N GLU A 40 0.85 0.55 16.89
CA GLU A 40 -0.09 1.24 15.99
C GLU A 40 -0.22 0.52 14.64
N MET A 41 0.90 0.06 14.08
CA MET A 41 0.91 -0.67 12.81
C MET A 41 0.19 -2.01 12.94
N ASN A 42 0.46 -2.76 14.02
CA ASN A 42 -0.21 -4.03 14.29
C ASN A 42 -1.72 -3.87 14.53
N GLN A 43 -2.14 -2.79 15.20
CA GLN A 43 -3.55 -2.45 15.34
C GLN A 43 -4.20 -2.11 13.99
N ALA A 44 -3.49 -1.40 13.11
CA ALA A 44 -3.98 -1.12 11.76
C ALA A 44 -4.11 -2.39 10.89
N ILE A 45 -3.15 -3.32 11.00
CA ILE A 45 -3.23 -4.64 10.34
C ILE A 45 -4.40 -5.45 10.92
N GLN A 46 -4.63 -5.40 12.22
CA GLN A 46 -5.78 -6.07 12.83
C GLN A 46 -7.10 -5.51 12.28
N LYS A 47 -7.27 -4.18 12.27
CA LYS A 47 -8.46 -3.51 11.70
C LYS A 47 -8.65 -3.84 10.22
N THR A 48 -7.56 -3.94 9.46
CA THR A 48 -7.57 -4.40 8.07
C THR A 48 -8.23 -5.78 7.96
N LYS A 49 -7.80 -6.73 8.79
CA LYS A 49 -8.31 -8.11 8.78
C LYS A 49 -9.78 -8.17 9.22
N GLU A 50 -10.16 -7.42 10.24
CA GLU A 50 -11.55 -7.33 10.72
C GLU A 50 -12.51 -6.81 9.64
N ASN A 51 -12.04 -5.89 8.79
CA ASN A 51 -12.85 -5.28 7.73
C ASN A 51 -12.62 -5.90 6.34
N LEU A 52 -11.83 -6.98 6.22
CA LEU A 52 -11.46 -7.59 4.94
C LEU A 52 -12.67 -8.10 4.14
N SER A 53 -13.76 -8.47 4.81
CA SER A 53 -15.02 -8.88 4.16
C SER A 53 -15.63 -7.76 3.30
N ILE A 54 -15.42 -6.49 3.66
CA ILE A 54 -15.86 -5.34 2.87
C ILE A 54 -15.13 -5.36 1.53
N PHE A 55 -13.80 -5.45 1.56
CA PHE A 55 -12.98 -5.50 0.36
C PHE A 55 -13.35 -6.66 -0.57
N ILE A 56 -13.51 -7.86 0.00
CA ILE A 56 -13.92 -9.06 -0.76
C ILE A 56 -15.29 -8.85 -1.43
N LYS A 57 -16.25 -8.24 -0.72
CA LYS A 57 -17.57 -7.94 -1.28
C LYS A 57 -17.46 -6.98 -2.45
N GLU A 58 -16.64 -5.93 -2.33
CA GLU A 58 -16.47 -4.94 -3.40
C GLU A 58 -15.74 -5.49 -4.64
N LEU A 59 -14.78 -6.41 -4.47
CA LEU A 59 -14.14 -7.12 -5.60
C LEU A 59 -15.13 -7.88 -6.49
N SER A 60 -16.22 -8.39 -5.90
CA SER A 60 -17.24 -9.14 -6.65
C SER A 60 -18.19 -8.24 -7.47
N LYS A 61 -18.15 -6.92 -7.24
CA LYS A 61 -19.00 -5.97 -7.94
C LYS A 61 -18.29 -5.46 -9.17
N ASN A 62 -19.00 -5.40 -10.28
CA ASN A 62 -18.57 -4.59 -11.42
C ASN A 62 -18.98 -3.13 -11.18
N ASN A 63 -18.33 -2.46 -10.22
CA ASN A 63 -18.61 -1.06 -9.89
C ASN A 63 -17.64 -0.14 -10.64
N ASN A 64 -18.17 0.66 -11.55
CA ASN A 64 -17.42 1.67 -12.29
C ASN A 64 -17.06 2.91 -11.44
N GLU A 65 -17.59 3.05 -10.23
CA GLU A 65 -17.28 4.18 -9.32
C GLU A 65 -15.90 4.03 -8.62
N TYR A 66 -15.19 2.93 -8.83
CA TYR A 66 -13.88 2.66 -8.23
C TYR A 66 -12.78 2.83 -9.27
N THR A 67 -11.77 3.62 -8.95
CA THR A 67 -10.57 3.76 -9.79
C THR A 67 -9.56 2.67 -9.49
N ASN A 68 -9.47 2.22 -8.24
CA ASN A 68 -8.53 1.18 -7.83
C ASN A 68 -9.08 0.34 -6.66
N LEU A 69 -8.82 -0.97 -6.72
CA LEU A 69 -8.92 -1.89 -5.58
C LEU A 69 -7.53 -2.51 -5.39
N LEU A 70 -6.91 -2.26 -4.24
CA LEU A 70 -5.52 -2.63 -3.97
C LEU A 70 -5.44 -3.41 -2.66
N LEU A 71 -4.60 -4.43 -2.64
CA LEU A 71 -4.35 -5.30 -1.49
C LEU A 71 -2.88 -5.21 -1.13
N LYS A 72 -2.54 -5.04 0.14
CA LYS A 72 -1.16 -5.10 0.61
C LYS A 72 -0.95 -6.40 1.36
N ALA A 73 0.03 -7.18 0.95
CA ALA A 73 0.32 -8.48 1.52
C ALA A 73 1.75 -8.60 2.02
N ARG A 74 1.93 -9.46 3.02
CA ARG A 74 3.21 -9.87 3.56
C ARG A 74 3.83 -10.96 2.68
N PHE A 75 5.02 -10.69 2.16
CA PHE A 75 5.86 -11.62 1.40
C PHE A 75 7.17 -11.85 2.14
N GLU A 76 7.72 -13.05 2.03
CA GLU A 76 8.89 -13.47 2.79
C GLU A 76 9.86 -14.27 1.91
N GLU A 77 11.15 -14.06 2.15
CA GLU A 77 12.25 -14.88 1.63
C GLU A 77 13.28 -15.08 2.76
N GLY A 78 13.29 -16.28 3.34
CA GLY A 78 14.06 -16.53 4.57
C GLY A 78 13.61 -15.61 5.71
N GLU A 79 14.53 -14.83 6.27
CA GLU A 79 14.24 -13.85 7.33
C GLU A 79 13.81 -12.47 6.79
N LYS A 80 13.81 -12.28 5.46
CA LYS A 80 13.42 -11.02 4.83
C LYS A 80 11.91 -10.96 4.69
N ILE A 81 11.33 -9.85 5.14
CA ILE A 81 9.89 -9.60 5.09
C ILE A 81 9.66 -8.27 4.40
N GLU A 82 8.76 -8.26 3.42
CA GLU A 82 8.26 -7.04 2.80
C GLU A 82 6.74 -7.06 2.74
N HIS A 83 6.14 -5.90 2.99
CA HIS A 83 4.70 -5.71 2.80
C HIS A 83 4.48 -4.91 1.52
N MET A 84 3.96 -5.56 0.48
CA MET A 84 3.89 -5.02 -0.87
C MET A 84 2.45 -4.97 -1.41
N TRP A 85 2.16 -3.97 -2.23
CA TRP A 85 0.87 -3.78 -2.88
C TRP A 85 0.70 -4.75 -4.06
N VAL A 86 -0.55 -5.14 -4.28
CA VAL A 86 -1.03 -6.05 -5.31
C VAL A 86 -2.24 -5.40 -5.98
N SER A 87 -2.27 -5.39 -7.31
CA SER A 87 -3.36 -4.90 -8.17
C SER A 87 -4.05 -6.05 -8.90
N ASP A 88 -5.07 -5.72 -9.71
CA ASP A 88 -5.76 -6.66 -10.61
C ASP A 88 -6.26 -7.92 -9.88
N ILE A 89 -6.88 -7.68 -8.73
CA ILE A 89 -7.17 -8.72 -7.76
C ILE A 89 -8.44 -9.47 -8.12
N THR A 90 -8.36 -10.79 -8.00
CA THR A 90 -9.51 -11.69 -7.94
C THR A 90 -9.48 -12.45 -6.62
N TYR A 91 -10.63 -12.90 -6.15
CA TYR A 91 -10.74 -13.70 -4.93
C TYR A 91 -11.60 -14.93 -5.20
N SER A 92 -11.01 -16.12 -5.04
CA SER A 92 -11.68 -17.40 -5.24
C SER A 92 -11.08 -18.45 -4.31
N SER A 93 -11.88 -19.47 -3.94
CA SER A 93 -11.40 -20.60 -3.13
C SER A 93 -10.62 -20.21 -1.84
N SER A 94 -10.99 -19.09 -1.22
CA SER A 94 -10.32 -18.51 -0.03
C SER A 94 -8.93 -17.90 -0.24
N THR A 95 -8.52 -17.67 -1.48
CA THR A 95 -7.23 -17.10 -1.85
C THR A 95 -7.43 -15.91 -2.81
N PHE A 96 -6.62 -14.86 -2.61
CA PHE A 96 -6.51 -13.78 -3.58
C PHE A 96 -5.47 -14.13 -4.63
N MET A 97 -5.76 -13.80 -5.88
CA MET A 97 -4.78 -13.80 -6.97
C MET A 97 -4.71 -12.38 -7.54
N GLY A 98 -3.53 -11.86 -7.79
CA GLY A 98 -3.34 -10.53 -8.39
C GLY A 98 -1.93 -10.32 -8.90
N ILE A 99 -1.61 -9.08 -9.26
CA ILE A 99 -0.32 -8.69 -9.83
C ILE A 99 0.47 -7.86 -8.82
N LEU A 100 1.72 -8.25 -8.54
CA LEU A 100 2.58 -7.50 -7.63
C LEU A 100 2.90 -6.10 -8.18
N SER A 101 2.57 -5.06 -7.43
CA SER A 101 2.68 -3.65 -7.88
C SER A 101 3.86 -2.90 -7.25
N ASN A 102 4.79 -3.59 -6.59
CA ASN A 102 6.02 -3.01 -6.07
C ASN A 102 7.25 -3.75 -6.59
N GLU A 103 8.36 -3.03 -6.71
CA GLU A 103 9.68 -3.60 -6.96
C GLU A 103 10.32 -4.03 -5.62
N PRO A 104 10.49 -5.35 -5.36
CA PRO A 104 10.98 -5.85 -4.08
C PRO A 104 12.40 -5.40 -3.75
N MET A 105 12.65 -4.99 -2.51
CA MET A 105 13.98 -4.61 -2.04
C MET A 105 14.77 -5.81 -1.50
N TYR A 106 14.14 -6.71 -0.78
CA TYR A 106 14.77 -7.80 -0.03
C TYR A 106 14.25 -9.19 -0.41
N VAL A 107 12.99 -9.30 -0.85
CA VAL A 107 12.34 -10.54 -1.31
C VAL A 107 12.60 -10.69 -2.81
N LYS A 108 13.76 -11.26 -3.18
CA LYS A 108 14.32 -11.33 -4.55
C LYS A 108 13.83 -12.49 -5.38
N ASN A 109 13.10 -13.43 -4.78
CA ASN A 109 12.39 -14.48 -5.50
C ASN A 109 11.08 -13.99 -6.17
N LEU A 110 10.75 -12.71 -6.05
CA LEU A 110 9.62 -12.04 -6.70
C LEU A 110 10.10 -10.82 -7.50
N SER A 111 9.29 -10.38 -8.46
CA SER A 111 9.53 -9.21 -9.30
C SER A 111 8.23 -8.42 -9.50
N TYR A 112 8.36 -7.11 -9.78
CA TYR A 112 7.22 -6.29 -10.18
C TYR A 112 6.51 -6.93 -11.40
N GLY A 113 5.18 -7.02 -11.34
CA GLY A 113 4.37 -7.62 -12.40
C GLY A 113 4.13 -9.13 -12.24
N ASP A 114 4.72 -9.79 -11.26
CA ASP A 114 4.47 -11.22 -11.00
C ASP A 114 3.02 -11.48 -10.58
N ILE A 115 2.48 -12.62 -11.03
CA ILE A 115 1.22 -13.16 -10.49
C ILE A 115 1.51 -13.73 -9.10
N VAL A 116 0.81 -13.22 -8.10
CA VAL A 116 0.97 -13.65 -6.71
C VAL A 116 -0.34 -14.20 -6.15
N PHE A 117 -0.21 -15.20 -5.29
CA PHE A 117 -1.31 -15.77 -4.52
C PHE A 117 -1.17 -15.38 -3.06
N VAL A 118 -2.23 -14.80 -2.50
CA VAL A 118 -2.21 -14.24 -1.14
C VAL A 118 -3.34 -14.87 -0.33
N ASN A 119 -2.99 -15.47 0.80
CA ASN A 119 -3.95 -15.94 1.78
C ASN A 119 -4.39 -14.79 2.70
N LYS A 120 -5.60 -14.89 3.26
CA LYS A 120 -6.16 -13.84 4.15
C LYS A 120 -5.25 -13.47 5.33
N ASN A 121 -4.50 -14.43 5.87
CA ASN A 121 -3.59 -14.21 7.00
C ASN A 121 -2.38 -13.34 6.62
N GLN A 122 -1.98 -13.33 5.34
CA GLN A 122 -0.89 -12.51 4.80
C GLN A 122 -1.33 -11.07 4.51
N VAL A 123 -2.64 -10.79 4.47
CA VAL A 123 -3.15 -9.45 4.21
C VAL A 123 -2.79 -8.52 5.37
N SER A 124 -2.12 -7.42 5.01
CA SER A 124 -1.68 -6.37 5.94
C SER A 124 -2.33 -5.02 5.70
N ASP A 125 -2.84 -4.75 4.49
CA ASP A 125 -3.71 -3.60 4.22
C ASP A 125 -4.59 -3.92 3.00
N TRP A 126 -5.61 -3.11 2.78
CA TRP A 126 -6.34 -3.04 1.52
C TRP A 126 -6.95 -1.65 1.39
N MET A 127 -7.16 -1.19 0.18
CA MET A 127 -7.89 0.06 -0.06
C MET A 127 -8.73 0.01 -1.32
N ILE A 128 -9.85 0.73 -1.26
CA ILE A 128 -10.69 1.04 -2.40
C ILE A 128 -10.62 2.55 -2.59
N VAL A 129 -10.27 2.97 -3.80
CA VAL A 129 -10.17 4.37 -4.19
C VAL A 129 -11.36 4.67 -5.10
N LYS A 130 -12.22 5.60 -4.68
CA LYS A 130 -13.33 6.09 -5.49
C LYS A 130 -12.84 7.02 -6.62
N GLU A 131 -13.70 7.30 -7.60
CA GLU A 131 -13.40 8.27 -8.68
C GLU A 131 -12.97 9.65 -8.18
N ASP A 132 -13.54 10.12 -7.06
CA ASP A 132 -13.22 11.42 -6.49
C ASP A 132 -11.94 11.42 -5.64
N GLY A 133 -11.23 10.28 -5.54
CA GLY A 133 -10.03 10.10 -4.73
C GLY A 133 -10.27 9.64 -3.29
N THR A 134 -11.53 9.51 -2.84
CA THR A 134 -11.84 9.06 -1.48
C THR A 134 -11.36 7.63 -1.23
N VAL A 135 -10.63 7.43 -0.13
CA VAL A 135 -10.04 6.14 0.24
C VAL A 135 -10.84 5.46 1.35
N ILE A 136 -11.42 4.29 1.03
CA ILE A 136 -11.97 3.34 2.00
C ILE A 136 -10.88 2.33 2.34
N GLY A 137 -10.68 2.04 3.63
CA GLY A 137 -9.58 1.21 4.10
C GLY A 137 -8.27 2.00 4.21
N GLY A 138 -7.16 1.42 3.76
CA GLY A 138 -5.83 2.02 3.81
C GLY A 138 -5.35 2.21 5.26
N TYR A 139 -5.62 1.26 6.14
CA TYR A 139 -5.44 1.43 7.57
C TYR A 139 -3.96 1.63 7.94
N THR A 140 -3.05 0.87 7.34
CA THR A 140 -1.60 1.02 7.57
C THR A 140 -1.08 2.28 6.90
N LEU A 141 -1.63 2.62 5.73
CA LEU A 141 -1.29 3.86 5.02
C LEU A 141 -1.69 5.09 5.83
N ARG A 142 -2.85 5.07 6.50
CA ARG A 142 -3.30 6.12 7.42
C ARG A 142 -2.36 6.29 8.61
N VAL A 143 -1.81 5.20 9.18
CA VAL A 143 -0.79 5.28 10.23
C VAL A 143 0.47 5.96 9.71
N LEU A 144 0.97 5.57 8.53
CA LEU A 144 2.15 6.19 7.94
C LEU A 144 1.92 7.68 7.64
N ARG A 145 0.76 8.03 7.06
CA ARG A 145 0.34 9.40 6.76
C ARG A 145 0.24 10.27 8.01
N ASN A 146 -0.26 9.73 9.13
CA ASN A 146 -0.39 10.46 10.38
C ASN A 146 0.96 10.78 11.04
N ARG A 147 2.00 9.99 10.73
CA ARG A 147 3.37 10.19 11.20
C ARG A 147 4.18 11.16 10.34
N MET A 148 3.73 11.44 9.10
CA MET A 148 4.31 12.49 8.27
C MET A 148 4.13 13.86 8.91
N THR A 149 5.11 14.74 8.72
CA THR A 149 4.95 16.18 8.98
C THR A 149 3.80 16.75 8.13
N GLN A 150 3.30 17.92 8.50
CA GLN A 150 2.23 18.56 7.73
C GLN A 150 2.61 18.72 6.25
N LYS A 151 3.83 19.19 5.97
CA LYS A 151 4.32 19.39 4.60
C LYS A 151 4.39 18.07 3.82
N GLU A 152 4.99 17.03 4.41
CA GLU A 152 5.08 15.71 3.76
C GLU A 152 3.70 15.11 3.51
N ARG A 153 2.75 15.31 4.43
CA ARG A 153 1.37 14.86 4.28
C ARG A 153 0.65 15.58 3.14
N GLU A 154 0.80 16.90 3.05
CA GLU A 154 0.23 17.70 1.95
C GLU A 154 0.82 17.28 0.59
N GLU A 155 2.13 17.02 0.52
CA GLU A 155 2.81 16.51 -0.68
C GLU A 155 2.34 15.10 -1.04
N PHE A 156 2.18 14.22 -0.05
CA PHE A 156 1.65 12.87 -0.22
C PHE A 156 0.21 12.89 -0.75
N ASP A 157 -0.68 13.67 -0.13
CA ASP A 157 -2.08 13.78 -0.56
C ASP A 157 -2.19 14.34 -1.97
N LYS A 158 -1.39 15.37 -2.29
CA LYS A 158 -1.37 15.98 -3.62
C LYS A 158 -0.84 15.03 -4.69
N SER A 159 0.23 14.29 -4.39
CA SER A 159 0.87 13.39 -5.36
C SER A 159 0.07 12.12 -5.64
N THR A 160 -0.64 11.61 -4.64
CA THR A 160 -1.49 10.43 -4.76
C THR A 160 -2.90 10.75 -5.23
N GLY A 161 -3.40 11.97 -4.94
CA GLY A 161 -4.80 12.34 -5.13
C GLY A 161 -5.74 11.68 -4.12
N TYR A 162 -5.20 10.97 -3.12
CA TYR A 162 -5.98 10.26 -2.12
C TYR A 162 -6.57 11.21 -1.08
N LYS A 163 -7.84 11.01 -0.78
CA LYS A 163 -8.58 11.74 0.26
C LYS A 163 -8.88 10.78 1.40
N PHE A 164 -8.22 11.01 2.52
CA PHE A 164 -8.43 10.27 3.76
C PHE A 164 -9.41 11.06 4.63
N GLU A 165 -10.68 10.68 4.56
CA GLU A 165 -11.74 11.13 5.51
C GLU A 165 -11.60 10.46 6.87
#